data_AF-A0A520D1Q6-F1
#
_entry.id   AF-A0A520D1Q6-F1
#
_cell.length_a   1.000
_cell.length_b   1.000
_cell.length_c   1.000
_cell.angle_alpha   90.00
_cell.angle_beta   90.00
_cell.angle_gamma   90.00
#
_symmetry.space_group_name_H-M   'P 1'
#
loop_
_entity.id
_entity.type
_entity.pdbx_description
1 polymer ?
#
loop_
_entity_poly.entity_id
_entity_poly.type
_entity_poly.pdbx_seq_one_letter_code
_entity_poly.pdbx_strand_id
1 'polypeptide(L)'
;TAVEAIKLGACHYLAKPANTDDIEAAFARTQGDAEVEVTARQTASIKTLEWERIHEVLAETGFNISETARRLGMHRRTLARKLEKQRVK
;
A
#
# COMPACT_ATOMS: atom_id res chain seq x y z
N THR A 1 -19.27 -16.71 -10.46
CA THR A 1 -18.88 -16.61 -9.03
C THR A 1 -17.63 -17.46 -8.77
N ALA A 2 -16.79 -17.14 -7.77
CA ALA A 2 -15.53 -17.88 -7.51
C ALA A 2 -15.69 -19.41 -7.49
N VAL A 3 -16.78 -19.89 -6.87
CA VAL A 3 -17.15 -21.31 -6.83
C VAL A 3 -17.38 -21.92 -8.23
N GLU A 4 -17.99 -21.19 -9.15
CA GLU A 4 -18.22 -21.67 -10.53
C GLU A 4 -16.91 -21.76 -11.30
N ALA A 5 -15.98 -20.82 -11.09
CA ALA A 5 -14.66 -20.86 -11.72
C ALA A 5 -13.86 -22.09 -11.28
N ILE A 6 -13.87 -22.42 -9.98
CA ILE A 6 -13.23 -23.64 -9.47
C ILE A 6 -13.89 -24.89 -10.07
N LYS A 7 -15.22 -24.93 -10.13
CA LYS A 7 -15.96 -26.05 -10.75
C LYS A 7 -15.65 -26.23 -12.24
N LEU A 8 -15.30 -25.15 -12.95
CA LEU A 8 -14.90 -25.17 -14.35
C LEU A 8 -13.39 -25.44 -14.56
N GLY A 9 -12.64 -25.71 -13.49
CA GLY A 9 -11.24 -26.12 -13.55
C GLY A 9 -10.22 -25.02 -13.20
N ALA A 10 -10.64 -23.90 -12.63
CA ALA A 10 -9.69 -22.93 -12.07
C ALA A 10 -8.95 -23.55 -10.87
N CYS A 11 -7.62 -23.48 -10.87
CA CYS A 11 -6.79 -24.09 -9.82
C CYS A 11 -6.75 -23.27 -8.52
N HIS A 12 -6.85 -21.94 -8.63
CA HIS A 12 -6.72 -21.02 -7.49
C HIS A 12 -7.65 -19.81 -7.62
N TYR A 13 -7.93 -19.19 -6.47
CA TYR A 13 -8.67 -17.94 -6.37
C TYR A 13 -7.86 -16.93 -5.54
N LEU A 14 -7.53 -15.78 -6.15
CA LEU A 14 -6.88 -14.66 -5.47
C LEU A 14 -7.86 -13.50 -5.36
N ALA A 15 -8.17 -13.10 -4.14
CA ALA A 15 -8.94 -11.89 -3.89
C ALA A 15 -8.05 -10.65 -4.02
N LYS A 16 -8.58 -9.56 -4.58
CA LYS A 16 -7.89 -8.27 -4.55
C LYS A 16 -7.85 -7.74 -3.11
N PRO A 17 -6.80 -7.00 -2.72
CA PRO A 17 -5.62 -6.63 -3.52
C PRO A 17 -4.58 -7.76 -3.58
N ALA A 18 -4.13 -8.10 -4.79
CA ALA A 18 -3.08 -9.08 -5.05
C ALA A 18 -1.94 -8.41 -5.83
N ASN A 19 -0.70 -8.62 -5.40
CA ASN A 19 0.49 -8.11 -6.07
C ASN A 19 1.14 -9.18 -6.98
N THR A 20 2.26 -8.86 -7.62
CA THR A 20 2.97 -9.80 -8.50
C THR A 20 3.42 -11.05 -7.75
N ASP A 21 3.93 -10.90 -6.53
CA ASP A 21 4.39 -12.03 -5.71
C ASP A 21 3.24 -13.00 -5.39
N ASP A 22 2.05 -12.48 -5.11
CA ASP A 22 0.85 -13.28 -4.83
C ASP A 22 0.45 -14.13 -6.04
N ILE A 23 0.61 -13.58 -7.25
CA ILE A 23 0.32 -14.25 -8.51
C ILE A 23 1.35 -15.35 -8.79
N GLU A 24 2.64 -15.04 -8.63
CA GLU A 24 3.73 -16.02 -8.79
C GLU A 24 3.59 -17.18 -7.81
N ALA A 25 3.30 -16.88 -6.54
CA ALA A 25 3.06 -17.88 -5.51
C ALA A 25 1.81 -18.74 -5.79
N ALA A 26 0.79 -18.20 -6.48
CA ALA A 26 -0.37 -18.98 -6.88
C ALA A 26 -0.05 -19.96 -8.03
N PHE A 27 0.83 -19.59 -8.96
CA PHE A 27 1.30 -20.51 -10.00
C PHE A 27 2.20 -21.63 -9.46
N ALA A 28 2.99 -21.36 -8.43
CA ALA A 28 3.85 -22.35 -7.78
C ALA A 28 3.05 -23.38 -6.96
N ARG A 29 1.82 -23.06 -6.55
CA ARG A 29 0.96 -23.96 -5.78
C ARG A 29 0.20 -24.90 -6.70
N THR A 30 0.45 -26.21 -6.61
CA THR A 30 -0.26 -27.22 -7.41
C THR A 30 -1.56 -27.71 -6.76
N GLN A 31 -1.70 -27.54 -5.43
CA GLN A 31 -2.88 -27.94 -4.67
C GLN A 31 -3.46 -26.76 -3.91
N GLY A 32 -4.80 -26.73 -3.79
CA GLY A 32 -5.50 -25.76 -2.96
C GLY A 32 -5.32 -26.08 -1.48
N ASP A 33 -5.19 -25.05 -0.66
CA ASP A 33 -5.08 -25.15 0.79
C ASP A 33 -6.31 -24.49 1.43
N ALA A 34 -7.07 -25.28 2.18
CA ALA A 34 -8.31 -24.84 2.82
C ALA A 34 -8.08 -24.09 4.14
N GLU A 35 -6.86 -24.13 4.69
CA GLU A 35 -6.49 -23.44 5.94
C GLU A 35 -5.99 -22.01 5.71
N VAL A 36 -5.82 -21.60 4.45
CA VAL A 36 -5.38 -20.23 4.12
C VAL A 36 -6.44 -19.22 4.53
N GLU A 37 -6.16 -18.49 5.60
CA GLU A 37 -6.99 -17.36 6.01
C GLU A 37 -7.01 -16.29 4.91
N VAL A 38 -8.22 -15.81 4.57
CA VAL A 38 -8.40 -14.65 3.69
C VAL A 38 -8.06 -13.39 4.47
N THR A 39 -6.78 -13.20 4.76
CA THR A 39 -6.29 -11.93 5.29
C THR A 39 -6.38 -10.88 4.20
N ALA A 40 -7.25 -9.89 4.39
CA ALA A 40 -7.18 -8.66 3.62
C ALA A 40 -5.80 -8.06 3.89
N ARG A 41 -4.90 -8.11 2.89
CA ARG A 41 -3.61 -7.43 2.97
C ARG A 41 -3.90 -6.00 3.41
N GLN A 42 -3.29 -5.57 4.52
CA GLN A 42 -3.35 -4.19 4.95
C GLN A 42 -2.59 -3.37 3.91
N THR A 43 -3.27 -2.95 2.85
CA THR A 43 -2.72 -1.95 1.94
C THR A 43 -2.35 -0.77 2.80
N ALA A 44 -1.07 -0.37 2.77
CA ALA A 44 -0.63 0.86 3.40
C ALA A 44 -1.63 1.94 3.00
N SER A 45 -2.28 2.56 3.99
CA SER A 45 -3.28 3.57 3.70
C SER A 45 -2.62 4.65 2.86
N ILE A 46 -3.35 5.28 1.94
CA ILE A 46 -2.85 6.43 1.17
C ILE A 46 -2.23 7.49 2.11
N LYS A 47 -2.76 7.62 3.33
CA LYS A 47 -2.20 8.51 4.36
C LYS A 47 -0.83 8.06 4.87
N THR A 48 -0.57 6.77 4.99
CA THR A 48 0.72 6.20 5.41
C THR A 48 1.77 6.45 4.33
N LEU A 49 1.45 6.12 3.07
CA LEU A 49 2.32 6.38 1.92
C LEU A 49 2.63 7.87 1.74
N GLU A 50 1.61 8.73 1.90
CA GLU A 50 1.82 10.18 1.87
C GLU A 50 2.79 10.64 2.96
N TRP A 51 2.69 10.07 4.16
CA TRP A 51 3.56 10.41 5.27
C TRP A 51 5.00 9.94 5.07
N GLU A 52 5.19 8.71 4.62
CA GLU A 52 6.50 8.15 4.26
C GLU A 52 7.18 9.03 3.22
N ARG A 53 6.45 9.42 2.17
CA ARG A 53 6.98 10.30 1.12
C ARG A 53 7.34 11.69 1.63
N ILE A 54 6.52 12.28 2.51
CA ILE A 54 6.83 13.56 3.15
C ILE A 54 8.11 13.45 3.99
N HIS A 55 8.23 12.37 4.77
CA HIS A 55 9.38 12.15 5.65
C HIS A 55 10.68 11.93 4.87
N GLU A 56 10.63 11.13 3.81
CA GLU A 56 11.75 10.90 2.90
C GLU A 56 12.29 12.22 2.34
N VAL A 57 11.42 13.06 1.76
CA VAL A 57 11.82 14.34 1.16
C VAL A 57 12.27 15.36 2.22
N LEU A 58 11.70 15.32 3.43
CA LEU A 58 12.21 16.12 4.55
C LEU A 58 13.64 15.73 4.91
N ALA A 59 13.95 14.44 4.99
CA ALA A 59 15.30 13.95 5.26
C ALA A 59 16.28 14.37 4.16
N GLU A 60 15.89 14.23 2.87
CA GLU A 60 16.71 14.65 1.72
C GLU A 60 17.02 16.15 1.70
N THR A 61 16.12 16.98 2.22
CA THR A 61 16.24 18.45 2.17
C THR A 61 16.78 19.05 3.48
N GLY A 62 17.22 18.22 4.43
CA GLY A 62 17.71 18.68 5.74
C GLY A 62 16.61 19.38 6.56
N PHE A 63 15.38 18.88 6.50
CA PHE A 63 14.18 19.41 7.16
C PHE A 63 13.80 20.84 6.72
N ASN A 64 14.21 21.27 5.52
CA ASN A 64 13.75 22.53 4.94
C ASN A 64 12.31 22.39 4.42
N ILE A 65 11.35 22.89 5.21
CA ILE A 65 9.90 22.81 4.91
C ILE A 65 9.55 23.47 3.57
N SER A 66 10.19 24.59 3.22
CA SER A 66 9.88 25.31 1.98
C SER A 66 10.34 24.53 0.75
N GLU A 67 11.55 23.97 0.80
CA GLU A 67 12.11 23.16 -0.29
C GLU A 67 11.39 21.81 -0.41
N THR A 68 11.07 21.18 0.71
CA THR A 68 10.26 19.94 0.74
C THR A 68 8.92 20.18 0.06
N ALA A 69 8.22 21.26 0.42
CA ALA A 69 6.92 21.59 -0.16
C ALA A 69 7.03 21.81 -1.68
N ARG A 70 8.09 22.50 -2.13
CA ARG A 70 8.37 22.70 -3.56
C ARG A 70 8.60 21.37 -4.28
N ARG A 71 9.44 20.48 -3.73
CA ARG A 71 9.73 19.15 -4.31
C ARG A 71 8.51 18.22 -4.35
N LEU A 72 7.66 18.31 -3.32
CA LEU A 72 6.39 17.57 -3.26
C LEU A 72 5.27 18.22 -4.10
N GLY A 73 5.52 19.37 -4.75
CA GLY A 73 4.53 20.07 -5.57
C GLY A 73 3.33 20.61 -4.75
N MET A 74 3.51 20.87 -3.46
CA MET A 74 2.46 21.37 -2.59
C MET A 74 2.80 22.71 -1.94
N HIS A 75 1.77 23.44 -1.51
CA HIS A 75 1.98 24.71 -0.82
C HIS A 75 2.57 24.48 0.57
N ARG A 76 3.57 25.30 0.97
CA ARG A 76 4.25 25.21 2.28
C ARG A 76 3.28 25.17 3.46
N ARG A 77 2.21 25.99 3.43
CA ARG A 77 1.17 26.03 4.48
C ARG A 77 0.41 24.71 4.60
N THR A 78 0.22 24.00 3.49
CA THR A 78 -0.41 22.68 3.46
C THR A 78 0.48 21.63 4.13
N LEU A 79 1.78 21.65 3.81
CA LEU A 79 2.76 20.76 4.43
C LEU A 79 2.84 21.00 5.94
N ALA A 80 2.96 22.25 6.37
CA ALA A 80 3.00 22.62 7.79
C ALA A 80 1.77 22.10 8.56
N ARG A 81 0.56 22.30 8.02
CA ARG A 81 -0.68 21.80 8.64
C ARG A 81 -0.73 20.27 8.71
N LYS A 82 -0.19 19.55 7.72
CA LYS A 82 -0.08 18.08 7.75
C LYS A 82 0.88 17.62 8.85
N LEU A 83 2.01 18.31 9.02
CA LEU A 83 2.99 18.03 10.08
C LEU A 83 2.39 18.29 11.48
N GLU A 84 1.68 19.40 11.67
CA GLU A 84 1.01 19.72 12.94
C GLU A 84 0.01 18.63 13.35
N LYS A 85 -0.82 18.17 12.43
CA LYS A 85 -1.81 17.12 12.70
C LYS A 85 -1.19 15.78 13.10
N GLN A 86 0.00 15.46 12.60
CA GLN A 86 0.69 14.22 12.94
C GLN A 86 1.46 14.29 14.26
N ARG A 87 1.90 15.49 14.69
CA ARG A 87 2.57 15.67 16.00
C ARG A 87 1.63 15.59 17.20
N VAL A 88 0.32 15.76 16.97
CA VAL A 88 -0.72 15.78 18.02
C VAL A 88 -1.33 14.38 18.25
N LYS A 89 -0.81 13.36 17.57
CA LYS A 89 -1.09 11.94 17.82
C LYS A 89 0.11 11.28 18.45
#